data_AF-A0A178ECZ0-F1
#
_entry.id   AF-A0A178ECZ0-F1
#
_cell.length_a   1.000
_cell.length_b   1.000
_cell.length_c   1.000
_cell.angle_alpha   90.00
_cell.angle_beta   90.00
_cell.angle_gamma   90.00
#
_symmetry.space_group_name_H-M   'P 1'
#
loop_
_entity.id
_entity.type
_entity.pdbx_description
1 polymer ?
#
loop_
_entity_poly.entity_id
_entity_poly.type
_entity_poly.pdbx_seq_one_letter_code
_entity_poly.pdbx_strand_id
1 'polypeptide(L)'
;MGHRLIDAANRGVQQVFFRSSFKSVIAPHEYHDRSMDDLSTGILNYFTFEDGRWNCTDAVAVFGDAQPFAGGRRVDGVKRMSSPPLNFWSCAFFPNLTRDYREARLPDSNVTFLDSMNVDTSLTNSTHVTSFLSTCLSAWCGNSVNCSSSSCDTTKLTINGTLLSAQETSTCVTEICTATTERVSNSDITGIGVITSIFIQFVIAFIGALIHACVFVFFRLIRSKFSLLLGPGVHESDTGLARDEEEAHPWSTELVQSLVAMLDEFQRTQCCFAITVVVASYMTLKARGRQMTQVDKDAISIVSMSGIIPTTAVFATLLGVKQRDSQYTRWLTYFTWILSLVVRFDPLAITRTETTSGYLGSQPDACGMKPPIYICGQSRPNDQLASLTAATALCMIIMAVIILLHIFGTVRSRNLRREGHSRFPYAGDPVRHIDPSYLGVSASLLVIFMIISVVLYFIEVAEYMQAERVNMEWSFGQIVAATIWLPTLLNFFNDCIFGPIKSRTNQLPDSLEVVSAFTRGMQSTETLRDLDIETVVARRRRFSCHSEVRYLEESEVDPKTTSVKITSEKSSIISTYSSI
;
A
#
# COMPACT_ATOMS: atom_id res chain seq x y z
N MET A 1 23.31 6.35 -14.18
CA MET A 1 24.74 6.55 -13.82
C MET A 1 25.67 5.71 -14.71
N GLY A 2 25.49 4.38 -14.80
CA GLY A 2 26.36 3.48 -15.59
C GLY A 2 26.55 3.86 -17.07
N HIS A 3 25.48 4.15 -17.81
CA HIS A 3 25.58 4.42 -19.26
C HIS A 3 26.45 5.63 -19.63
N ARG A 4 26.47 6.69 -18.80
CA ARG A 4 27.36 7.87 -18.99
C ARG A 4 28.80 7.60 -18.57
N LEU A 5 28.99 6.68 -17.62
CA LEU A 5 30.29 6.25 -17.10
C LEU A 5 31.03 5.38 -18.14
N ILE A 6 30.31 4.48 -18.78
CA ILE A 6 30.80 3.57 -19.84
C ILE A 6 31.19 4.36 -21.10
N ASP A 7 30.34 5.29 -21.53
CA ASP A 7 30.61 6.10 -22.72
C ASP A 7 31.84 7.00 -22.56
N ALA A 8 32.13 7.44 -21.34
CA ALA A 8 33.34 8.20 -21.01
C ALA A 8 34.59 7.31 -20.92
N ALA A 9 34.46 6.11 -20.32
CA ALA A 9 35.54 5.13 -20.22
C ALA A 9 35.98 4.59 -21.59
N ASN A 10 35.03 4.34 -22.50
CA ASN A 10 35.29 3.82 -23.85
C ASN A 10 35.94 4.85 -24.79
N ARG A 11 35.75 6.16 -24.57
CA ARG A 11 36.32 7.22 -25.42
C ARG A 11 37.75 7.62 -25.05
N GLY A 12 38.39 6.94 -24.09
CA GLY A 12 39.71 7.33 -23.59
C GLY A 12 39.71 8.66 -22.81
N VAL A 13 38.53 9.23 -22.53
CA VAL A 13 38.36 10.48 -21.78
C VAL A 13 38.33 10.19 -20.28
N GLN A 14 39.23 9.32 -19.81
CA GLN A 14 39.35 9.07 -18.37
C GLN A 14 39.80 10.34 -17.63
N GLN A 15 40.64 11.17 -18.27
CA GLN A 15 41.23 12.37 -17.66
C GLN A 15 40.21 13.44 -17.19
N VAL A 16 39.07 13.61 -17.86
CA VAL A 16 38.02 14.57 -17.44
C VAL A 16 37.14 13.99 -16.32
N PHE A 17 36.96 12.67 -16.32
CA PHE A 17 36.11 11.97 -15.35
C PHE A 17 36.71 11.96 -13.93
N PHE A 18 38.04 11.99 -13.81
CA PHE A 18 38.74 12.07 -12.51
C PHE A 18 38.51 13.38 -11.74
N ARG A 19 38.01 14.45 -12.38
CA ARG A 19 37.92 15.78 -11.76
C ARG A 19 36.52 16.41 -11.72
N SER A 20 35.63 16.19 -12.70
CA SER A 20 34.41 17.02 -12.84
C SER A 20 33.06 16.34 -12.58
N SER A 21 32.94 15.01 -12.66
CA SER A 21 31.61 14.36 -12.75
C SER A 21 31.07 13.73 -11.46
N PHE A 22 31.87 13.67 -10.38
CA PHE A 22 31.34 13.28 -9.06
C PHE A 22 30.68 14.44 -8.30
N LYS A 23 31.04 15.71 -8.59
CA LYS A 23 30.43 16.90 -7.97
C LYS A 23 28.98 17.14 -8.40
N SER A 24 28.56 16.71 -9.59
CA SER A 24 27.24 17.08 -10.17
C SER A 24 26.16 16.01 -10.10
N VAL A 25 26.47 14.79 -9.64
CA VAL A 25 25.52 13.65 -9.67
C VAL A 25 25.10 13.18 -8.26
N ILE A 26 25.79 13.64 -7.21
CA ILE A 26 25.44 13.34 -5.81
C ILE A 26 24.47 14.39 -5.20
N ALA A 27 24.18 15.49 -5.90
CA ALA A 27 23.28 16.52 -5.37
C ALA A 27 22.13 16.87 -6.34
N PRO A 28 20.96 16.22 -6.21
CA PRO A 28 19.69 16.89 -6.37
C PRO A 28 19.19 17.27 -4.96
N HIS A 29 19.08 18.58 -4.73
CA HIS A 29 18.51 19.27 -3.55
C HIS A 29 19.49 19.86 -2.52
N GLU A 30 19.66 21.19 -2.66
CA GLU A 30 19.80 22.21 -1.61
C GLU A 30 20.41 21.76 -0.28
N TYR A 31 21.71 21.49 -0.27
CA TYR A 31 22.52 21.75 0.92
C TYR A 31 23.37 22.99 0.64
N HIS A 32 22.83 24.15 0.97
CA HIS A 32 23.56 25.40 0.93
C HIS A 32 24.58 25.45 2.08
N ASP A 33 25.82 25.76 1.71
CA ASP A 33 26.78 26.55 2.49
C ASP A 33 27.69 25.84 3.52
N ARG A 34 28.35 24.75 3.09
CA ARG A 34 29.75 24.47 3.49
C ARG A 34 30.56 24.02 2.29
N SER A 35 31.74 24.62 2.14
CA SER A 35 32.68 24.42 1.03
C SER A 35 32.96 22.93 0.75
N MET A 36 32.29 22.38 -0.27
CA MET A 36 32.56 21.07 -0.87
C MET A 36 33.74 21.09 -1.86
N ASP A 37 34.64 22.08 -1.75
CA ASP A 37 35.85 22.14 -2.58
C ASP A 37 36.96 21.18 -2.14
N ASP A 38 36.88 20.63 -0.92
CA ASP A 38 37.86 19.66 -0.39
C ASP A 38 37.41 18.19 -0.45
N LEU A 39 36.19 17.89 -0.90
CA LEU A 39 35.78 16.50 -1.15
C LEU A 39 36.14 16.12 -2.58
N SER A 40 37.42 15.85 -2.79
CA SER A 40 38.00 15.24 -3.99
C SER A 40 37.54 13.78 -4.16
N THR A 41 36.24 13.52 -4.27
CA THR A 41 35.64 12.16 -4.40
C THR A 41 35.97 11.43 -5.71
N GLY A 42 37.13 11.67 -6.30
CA GLY A 42 37.68 10.85 -7.35
C GLY A 42 37.86 9.41 -6.88
N ILE A 43 37.76 8.47 -7.81
CA ILE A 43 38.03 7.03 -7.67
C ILE A 43 39.32 6.71 -6.89
N LEU A 44 40.23 7.68 -6.83
CA LEU A 44 41.51 7.68 -6.16
C LEU A 44 41.44 7.81 -4.62
N ASN A 45 40.39 8.42 -4.08
CA ASN A 45 40.17 8.52 -2.61
C ASN A 45 39.77 7.19 -1.97
N TYR A 46 39.46 6.16 -2.77
CA TYR A 46 39.14 4.84 -2.26
C TYR A 46 40.40 4.01 -1.91
N PHE A 47 41.60 4.49 -2.26
CA PHE A 47 42.85 3.78 -1.94
C PHE A 47 43.50 4.23 -0.61
N THR A 48 42.89 5.16 0.13
CA THR A 48 43.40 5.64 1.42
C THR A 48 42.90 4.77 2.59
N PHE A 49 43.81 4.22 3.41
CA PHE A 49 43.52 3.74 4.76
C PHE A 49 44.77 3.89 5.65
N GLU A 50 44.57 4.25 6.92
CA GLU A 50 45.65 4.56 7.86
C GLU A 50 46.41 3.32 8.36
N ASP A 51 45.87 2.09 8.22
CA ASP A 51 46.43 0.87 8.85
C ASP A 51 46.61 -0.36 7.91
N GLY A 52 46.49 -0.23 6.59
CA GLY A 52 46.70 -1.36 5.66
C GLY A 52 46.28 -1.11 4.20
N ARG A 53 46.81 -1.91 3.26
CA ARG A 53 46.52 -1.79 1.82
C ARG A 53 45.13 -2.32 1.49
N TRP A 54 44.31 -1.51 0.81
CA TRP A 54 43.10 -1.99 0.16
C TRP A 54 43.44 -2.99 -0.93
N ASN A 55 42.90 -4.20 -0.83
CA ASN A 55 43.12 -5.23 -1.83
C ASN A 55 41.83 -5.43 -2.65
N CYS A 56 41.87 -5.03 -3.92
CA CYS A 56 40.76 -5.28 -4.86
C CYS A 56 40.57 -6.77 -5.20
N THR A 57 41.37 -7.67 -4.61
CA THR A 57 41.14 -9.13 -4.62
C THR A 57 40.46 -9.63 -3.34
N ASP A 58 40.15 -8.76 -2.38
CA ASP A 58 39.36 -9.11 -1.20
C ASP A 58 37.88 -8.85 -1.48
N ALA A 59 37.10 -9.93 -1.57
CA ALA A 59 35.66 -9.86 -1.79
C ALA A 59 34.91 -9.05 -0.73
N VAL A 60 35.37 -9.03 0.52
CA VAL A 60 34.74 -8.23 1.58
C VAL A 60 34.95 -6.74 1.32
N ALA A 61 36.12 -6.36 0.79
CA ALA A 61 36.39 -4.98 0.44
C ALA A 61 35.59 -4.53 -0.80
N VAL A 62 35.40 -5.41 -1.78
CA VAL A 62 34.75 -5.10 -3.07
C VAL A 62 33.22 -5.22 -3.03
N PHE A 63 32.70 -6.26 -2.38
CA PHE A 63 31.27 -6.60 -2.36
C PHE A 63 30.67 -6.54 -0.95
N GLY A 64 31.43 -6.12 0.05
CA GLY A 64 30.92 -5.99 1.41
C GLY A 64 29.80 -4.98 1.48
N ASP A 65 28.76 -5.30 2.27
CA ASP A 65 27.76 -4.32 2.67
C ASP A 65 28.50 -3.13 3.27
N ALA A 66 28.29 -1.94 2.69
CA ALA A 66 28.54 -0.70 3.38
C ALA A 66 27.54 -0.67 4.52
N GLN A 67 27.80 -1.36 5.63
CA GLN A 67 26.91 -1.28 6.76
C GLN A 67 26.82 0.21 7.10
N PRO A 68 25.64 0.84 6.99
CA PRO A 68 25.48 2.17 7.54
C PRO A 68 25.83 2.00 9.02
N PHE A 69 26.83 2.74 9.48
CA PHE A 69 27.37 2.72 10.84
C PHE A 69 26.25 2.99 11.87
N ALA A 70 25.41 2.00 12.14
CA ALA A 70 24.30 2.05 13.05
C ALA A 70 24.71 1.26 14.30
N GLY A 71 25.49 1.90 15.16
CA GLY A 71 25.74 1.41 16.51
C GLY A 71 27.01 0.59 16.69
N GLY A 72 28.18 1.18 16.40
CA GLY A 72 29.44 0.69 16.96
C GLY A 72 29.39 0.77 18.50
N ARG A 73 29.16 -0.36 19.16
CA ARG A 73 29.24 -0.49 20.62
C ARG A 73 30.72 -0.29 21.01
N ARG A 74 31.01 0.73 21.81
CA ARG A 74 32.35 0.99 22.38
C ARG A 74 32.74 -0.22 23.23
N VAL A 75 33.58 -1.09 22.69
CA VAL A 75 34.39 -2.01 23.49
C VAL A 75 35.82 -1.48 23.31
N ASP A 76 36.44 -1.09 24.43
CA ASP A 76 37.85 -0.66 24.55
C ASP A 76 38.26 0.77 24.14
N GLY A 77 37.31 1.70 23.99
CA GLY A 77 37.65 3.14 23.86
C GLY A 77 38.33 3.55 22.54
N VAL A 78 38.84 2.60 21.76
CA VAL A 78 39.34 2.83 20.40
C VAL A 78 38.20 2.55 19.43
N LYS A 79 37.59 3.61 18.92
CA LYS A 79 36.63 3.53 17.82
C LYS A 79 37.41 3.16 16.56
N ARG A 80 37.69 1.87 16.34
CA ARG A 80 38.26 1.41 15.06
C ARG A 80 37.29 1.81 13.97
N MET A 81 37.71 2.74 13.13
CA MET A 81 36.94 3.22 11.99
C MET A 81 36.99 2.11 10.94
N SER A 82 35.98 1.24 10.92
CA SER A 82 35.81 0.28 9.83
C SER A 82 35.50 1.06 8.56
N SER A 83 36.48 1.20 7.67
CA SER A 83 36.34 2.00 6.46
C SER A 83 35.10 1.66 5.64
N PRO A 84 34.55 2.65 4.91
CA PRO A 84 33.52 2.38 3.92
C PRO A 84 34.07 1.36 2.90
N PRO A 85 33.27 0.38 2.46
CA PRO A 85 33.74 -0.57 1.46
C PRO A 85 34.16 0.16 0.19
N LEU A 86 35.10 -0.43 -0.53
CA LEU A 86 35.51 0.05 -1.84
C LEU A 86 34.30 0.00 -2.76
N ASN A 87 34.09 1.05 -3.53
CA ASN A 87 33.14 0.98 -4.63
C ASN A 87 33.66 -0.09 -5.62
N PHE A 88 32.86 -1.10 -5.92
CA PHE A 88 33.15 -2.11 -6.94
C PHE A 88 33.75 -1.51 -8.21
N TRP A 89 33.22 -0.37 -8.66
CA TRP A 89 33.73 0.33 -9.83
C TRP A 89 35.17 0.80 -9.70
N SER A 90 35.61 1.22 -8.50
CA SER A 90 37.01 1.57 -8.24
C SER A 90 37.94 0.39 -8.52
N CYS A 91 37.54 -0.82 -8.10
CA CYS A 91 38.30 -2.04 -8.39
C CYS A 91 38.16 -2.50 -9.85
N ALA A 92 36.99 -2.32 -10.47
CA ALA A 92 36.79 -2.64 -11.88
C ALA A 92 37.64 -1.77 -12.82
N PHE A 93 37.90 -0.51 -12.45
CA PHE A 93 38.74 0.41 -13.22
C PHE A 93 40.24 0.34 -12.89
N PHE A 94 40.62 -0.33 -11.81
CA PHE A 94 42.01 -0.45 -11.38
C PHE A 94 42.97 -1.00 -12.48
N PRO A 95 42.60 -2.01 -13.29
CA PRO A 95 43.46 -2.48 -14.37
C PRO A 95 43.73 -1.43 -15.46
N ASN A 96 42.71 -0.65 -15.81
CA ASN A 96 42.84 0.43 -16.80
C ASN A 96 43.73 1.56 -16.27
N LEU A 97 43.56 1.92 -14.99
CA LEU A 97 44.41 2.89 -14.31
C LEU A 97 45.87 2.43 -14.27
N THR A 98 46.11 1.15 -13.98
CA THR A 98 47.45 0.55 -13.96
C THR A 98 48.13 0.62 -15.33
N ARG A 99 47.39 0.29 -16.40
CA ARG A 99 47.91 0.42 -17.77
C ARG A 99 48.27 1.86 -18.10
N ASP A 100 47.34 2.79 -17.86
CA ASP A 100 47.53 4.19 -18.24
C ASP A 100 48.67 4.85 -17.44
N TYR A 101 48.88 4.44 -16.18
CA TYR A 101 50.05 4.83 -15.38
C TYR A 101 51.36 4.34 -16.02
N ARG A 102 51.43 3.06 -16.37
CA ARG A 102 52.65 2.44 -16.93
C ARG A 102 52.99 2.91 -18.34
N GLU A 103 51.98 3.28 -19.12
CA GLU A 103 52.14 3.83 -20.46
C GLU A 103 52.38 5.35 -20.46
N ALA A 104 52.56 5.97 -19.28
CA ALA A 104 52.74 7.41 -19.11
C ALA A 104 51.62 8.24 -19.78
N ARG A 105 50.38 7.73 -19.77
CA ARG A 105 49.19 8.41 -20.30
C ARG A 105 48.45 9.24 -19.25
N LEU A 106 48.80 9.08 -17.97
CA LEU A 106 48.24 9.86 -16.88
C LEU A 106 48.93 11.23 -16.77
N PRO A 107 48.21 12.31 -16.41
CA PRO A 107 48.82 13.58 -16.06
C PRO A 107 49.74 13.46 -14.85
N ASP A 108 50.82 14.25 -14.80
CA ASP A 108 51.81 14.21 -13.71
C ASP A 108 51.18 14.34 -12.32
N SER A 109 50.13 15.16 -12.17
CA SER A 109 49.41 15.30 -10.90
C SER A 109 48.80 13.97 -10.40
N ASN A 110 48.30 13.14 -11.31
CA ASN A 110 47.70 11.85 -10.97
C ASN A 110 48.78 10.81 -10.67
N VAL A 111 49.91 10.86 -11.39
CA VAL A 111 51.08 10.02 -11.11
C VAL A 111 51.61 10.33 -9.71
N THR A 112 51.86 11.60 -9.39
CA THR A 112 52.33 12.02 -8.06
C THR A 112 51.37 11.62 -6.95
N PHE A 113 50.06 11.68 -7.23
CA PHE A 113 49.05 11.23 -6.29
C PHE A 113 49.14 9.72 -6.05
N LEU A 114 49.17 8.91 -7.10
CA LEU A 114 49.27 7.44 -6.99
C LEU A 114 50.53 7.01 -6.26
N ASP A 115 51.65 7.67 -6.54
CA ASP A 115 52.94 7.42 -5.88
C ASP A 115 52.88 7.82 -4.41
N SER A 116 52.32 8.98 -4.09
CA SER A 116 52.14 9.44 -2.70
C SER A 116 51.26 8.49 -1.88
N MET A 117 50.32 7.82 -2.56
CA MET A 117 49.41 6.84 -1.98
C MET A 117 49.97 5.42 -1.95
N ASN A 118 51.19 5.20 -2.48
CA ASN A 118 51.84 3.90 -2.57
C ASN A 118 50.93 2.84 -3.26
N VAL A 119 50.19 3.26 -4.29
CA VAL A 119 49.30 2.38 -5.05
C VAL A 119 50.14 1.41 -5.88
N ASP A 120 49.93 0.11 -5.69
CA ASP A 120 50.69 -0.92 -6.40
C ASP A 120 50.19 -1.08 -7.84
N THR A 121 50.78 -0.33 -8.78
CA THR A 121 50.50 -0.37 -10.22
C THR A 121 51.28 -1.48 -10.95
N SER A 122 51.58 -2.60 -10.28
CA SER A 122 52.18 -3.76 -10.91
C SER A 122 51.20 -4.47 -11.86
N LEU A 123 51.73 -4.96 -12.98
CA LEU A 123 50.94 -5.75 -13.94
C LEU A 123 50.37 -7.01 -13.27
N THR A 124 51.13 -7.63 -12.37
CA THR A 124 50.70 -8.81 -11.60
C THR A 124 49.42 -8.52 -10.82
N ASN A 125 49.36 -7.43 -10.05
CA ASN A 125 48.16 -7.08 -9.30
C ASN A 125 46.98 -6.72 -10.23
N SER A 126 47.24 -5.99 -11.32
CA SER A 126 46.22 -5.70 -12.34
C SER A 126 45.59 -6.97 -12.92
N THR A 127 46.42 -7.97 -13.25
CA THR A 127 45.94 -9.27 -13.73
C THR A 127 45.17 -10.03 -12.66
N HIS A 128 45.60 -9.96 -11.41
CA HIS A 128 44.93 -10.61 -10.29
C HIS A 128 43.54 -10.03 -10.02
N VAL A 129 43.41 -8.70 -10.04
CA VAL A 129 42.12 -8.01 -9.88
C VAL A 129 41.18 -8.32 -11.05
N THR A 130 41.70 -8.27 -12.28
CA THR A 130 40.92 -8.61 -13.48
C THR A 130 40.39 -10.05 -13.42
N SER A 131 41.26 -11.00 -13.09
CA SER A 131 40.91 -12.42 -12.95
C SER A 131 39.89 -12.64 -11.83
N PHE A 132 40.10 -12.02 -10.67
CA PHE A 132 39.18 -12.10 -9.54
C PHE A 132 37.77 -11.60 -9.90
N LEU A 133 37.64 -10.38 -10.43
CA LEU A 133 36.34 -9.80 -10.74
C LEU A 133 35.62 -10.56 -11.87
N SER A 134 36.33 -10.90 -12.95
CA SER A 134 35.73 -11.63 -14.07
C SER A 134 35.30 -13.04 -13.68
N THR A 135 36.13 -13.78 -12.92
CA THR A 135 35.79 -15.12 -12.42
C THR A 135 34.62 -15.07 -11.45
N CYS A 136 34.62 -14.10 -10.52
CA CYS A 136 33.54 -13.93 -9.57
C CYS A 136 32.19 -13.65 -10.27
N LEU A 137 32.15 -12.66 -11.17
CA LEU A 137 30.93 -12.31 -11.91
C LEU A 137 30.43 -13.46 -12.79
N SER A 138 31.35 -14.14 -13.48
CA SER A 138 31.02 -15.29 -14.32
C SER A 138 30.51 -16.49 -13.51
N ALA A 139 31.17 -16.82 -12.40
CA ALA A 139 30.75 -17.91 -11.52
C ALA A 139 29.40 -17.63 -10.86
N TRP A 140 29.15 -16.37 -10.46
CA TRP A 140 27.84 -15.97 -9.96
C TRP A 140 26.76 -16.15 -11.02
N CYS A 141 27.01 -15.66 -12.23
CA CYS A 141 26.06 -15.75 -13.34
C CYS A 141 25.78 -17.21 -13.73
N GLY A 142 26.81 -18.07 -13.77
CA GLY A 142 26.66 -19.48 -14.08
C GLY A 142 25.86 -20.28 -13.03
N ASN A 143 25.83 -19.82 -11.79
CA ASN A 143 25.03 -20.42 -10.72
C ASN A 143 23.63 -19.78 -10.58
N SER A 144 23.38 -18.65 -11.24
CA SER A 144 22.11 -17.93 -11.16
C SER A 144 21.18 -18.34 -12.30
N VAL A 145 19.97 -18.77 -11.97
CA VAL A 145 18.97 -19.27 -12.94
C VAL A 145 18.58 -18.20 -13.98
N ASN A 146 18.65 -16.93 -13.59
CA ASN A 146 18.15 -15.81 -14.40
C ASN A 146 19.26 -14.96 -15.03
N CYS A 147 20.52 -15.34 -14.84
CA CYS A 147 21.63 -14.61 -15.44
C CYS A 147 22.05 -15.28 -16.75
N SER A 148 22.06 -14.52 -17.85
CA SER A 148 22.52 -15.06 -19.13
C SER A 148 24.02 -15.32 -19.03
N SER A 149 24.41 -16.61 -19.01
CA SER A 149 25.82 -17.02 -18.96
C SER A 149 26.67 -16.36 -20.05
N SER A 150 26.05 -15.96 -21.15
CA SER A 150 26.72 -15.33 -22.29
C SER A 150 27.15 -13.87 -22.07
N SER A 151 26.54 -13.12 -21.15
CA SER A 151 26.87 -11.70 -20.94
C SER A 151 27.90 -11.49 -19.84
N CYS A 152 27.99 -12.42 -18.91
CA CYS A 152 29.03 -12.46 -17.87
C CYS A 152 30.13 -13.49 -18.19
N ASP A 153 30.32 -13.85 -19.47
CA ASP A 153 31.42 -14.73 -19.87
C ASP A 153 32.77 -14.02 -19.62
N THR A 154 33.67 -14.70 -18.91
CA THR A 154 35.06 -14.27 -18.67
C THR A 154 35.77 -13.79 -19.94
N THR A 155 35.49 -14.40 -21.10
CA THR A 155 36.13 -14.03 -22.38
C THR A 155 35.68 -12.66 -22.89
N LYS A 156 34.45 -12.23 -22.58
CA LYS A 156 33.93 -10.91 -22.91
C LYS A 156 34.28 -9.86 -21.86
N LEU A 157 34.27 -10.27 -20.59
CA LEU A 157 34.63 -9.40 -19.47
C LEU A 157 36.10 -8.96 -19.52
N THR A 158 36.98 -9.74 -20.15
CA THR A 158 38.41 -9.46 -20.19
C THR A 158 38.88 -9.02 -21.58
N ILE A 159 39.83 -8.07 -21.62
CA ILE A 159 40.51 -7.63 -22.85
C ILE A 159 41.97 -8.07 -22.73
N ASN A 160 42.42 -8.94 -23.65
CA ASN A 160 43.77 -9.52 -23.68
C ASN A 160 44.18 -10.24 -22.37
N GLY A 161 43.21 -10.67 -21.55
CA GLY A 161 43.44 -11.35 -20.26
C GLY A 161 44.03 -10.47 -19.14
N THR A 162 44.30 -9.18 -19.39
CA THR A 162 44.97 -8.29 -18.43
C THR A 162 44.13 -7.08 -18.01
N LEU A 163 43.08 -6.77 -18.78
CA LEU A 163 42.19 -5.64 -18.55
C LEU A 163 40.75 -6.10 -18.44
N LEU A 164 39.93 -5.33 -17.75
CA LEU A 164 38.49 -5.54 -17.64
C LEU A 164 37.73 -4.60 -18.61
N SER A 165 36.86 -5.16 -19.44
CA SER A 165 36.00 -4.39 -20.35
C SER A 165 34.92 -3.67 -19.55
N ALA A 166 34.95 -2.33 -19.52
CA ALA A 166 33.99 -1.53 -18.77
C ALA A 166 32.55 -1.71 -19.28
N GLN A 167 32.39 -1.82 -20.61
CA GLN A 167 31.09 -2.02 -21.24
C GLN A 167 30.50 -3.39 -20.93
N GLU A 168 31.29 -4.46 -21.11
CA GLU A 168 30.83 -5.83 -20.84
C GLU A 168 30.60 -6.04 -19.34
N THR A 169 31.47 -5.48 -18.48
CA THR A 169 31.28 -5.50 -17.02
C THR A 169 30.00 -4.80 -16.63
N SER A 170 29.70 -3.63 -17.21
CA SER A 170 28.44 -2.96 -16.91
C SER A 170 27.22 -3.70 -17.44
N THR A 171 27.33 -4.36 -18.58
CA THR A 171 26.24 -5.17 -19.13
C THR A 171 25.97 -6.36 -18.20
N CYS A 172 27.03 -7.09 -17.82
CA CYS A 172 26.96 -8.18 -16.85
C CYS A 172 26.42 -7.72 -15.48
N VAL A 173 26.91 -6.62 -14.92
CA VAL A 173 26.40 -6.09 -13.65
C VAL A 173 24.93 -5.67 -13.80
N THR A 174 24.57 -5.04 -14.92
CA THR A 174 23.16 -4.70 -15.19
C THR A 174 22.32 -5.96 -15.22
N GLU A 175 22.76 -7.01 -15.91
CA GLU A 175 22.07 -8.30 -15.92
C GLU A 175 22.00 -8.95 -14.54
N ILE A 176 23.05 -8.92 -13.73
CA ILE A 176 23.00 -9.42 -12.35
C ILE A 176 21.95 -8.63 -11.55
N CYS A 177 21.86 -7.33 -11.77
CA CYS A 177 20.89 -6.47 -11.10
C CYS A 177 19.47 -6.66 -11.65
N THR A 178 19.27 -6.90 -12.94
CA THR A 178 17.94 -7.06 -13.57
C THR A 178 17.42 -8.49 -13.51
N ALA A 179 18.30 -9.50 -13.54
CA ALA A 179 17.96 -10.90 -13.29
C ALA A 179 17.33 -11.10 -11.91
N THR A 180 17.65 -10.18 -10.98
CA THR A 180 17.04 -10.14 -9.65
C THR A 180 15.75 -9.30 -9.59
N THR A 181 15.44 -8.50 -10.61
CA THR A 181 14.18 -7.74 -10.71
C THR A 181 13.04 -8.52 -11.35
N GLU A 182 13.30 -9.61 -12.08
CA GLU A 182 12.27 -10.62 -12.44
C GLU A 182 11.80 -11.44 -11.20
N ARG A 183 11.82 -10.84 -10.01
CA ARG A 183 11.11 -11.35 -8.86
C ARG A 183 9.65 -10.95 -9.02
N VAL A 184 8.99 -11.62 -9.95
CA VAL A 184 7.54 -11.64 -10.03
C VAL A 184 7.06 -12.14 -8.67
N SER A 185 6.41 -11.25 -7.92
CA SER A 185 5.89 -11.61 -6.61
C SER A 185 4.78 -12.64 -6.76
N ASN A 186 4.49 -13.37 -5.68
CA ASN A 186 3.43 -14.36 -5.70
C ASN A 186 2.14 -13.75 -6.27
N SER A 187 1.63 -14.36 -7.35
CA SER A 187 0.44 -13.93 -8.09
C SER A 187 -0.81 -13.82 -7.22
N ASP A 188 -0.84 -14.47 -6.06
CA ASP A 188 -1.96 -14.40 -5.12
C ASP A 188 -1.89 -13.17 -4.19
N ILE A 189 -0.71 -12.55 -4.04
CA ILE A 189 -0.51 -11.36 -3.21
C ILE A 189 -0.53 -10.09 -4.07
N THR A 190 0.18 -10.10 -5.19
CA THR A 190 0.35 -8.94 -6.10
C THR A 190 0.06 -9.32 -7.53
N GLY A 191 -0.89 -10.22 -7.72
CA GLY A 191 -1.51 -10.46 -9.00
C GLY A 191 -2.20 -9.23 -9.56
N ILE A 192 -2.29 -9.17 -10.89
CA ILE A 192 -2.97 -8.09 -11.60
C ILE A 192 -4.41 -7.86 -11.10
N GLY A 193 -5.16 -8.91 -10.74
CA GLY A 193 -6.51 -8.76 -10.18
C GLY A 193 -6.53 -8.12 -8.78
N VAL A 194 -5.57 -8.45 -7.90
CA VAL A 194 -5.46 -7.83 -6.57
C VAL A 194 -5.14 -6.35 -6.72
N ILE A 195 -4.17 -6.01 -7.59
CA ILE A 195 -3.80 -4.63 -7.85
C ILE A 195 -4.95 -3.85 -8.49
N THR A 196 -5.63 -4.43 -9.48
CA THR A 196 -6.83 -3.82 -10.09
C THR A 196 -7.89 -3.53 -9.03
N SER A 197 -8.11 -4.46 -8.09
CA SER A 197 -9.01 -4.24 -6.96
C SER A 197 -8.55 -3.12 -6.03
N ILE A 198 -7.26 -3.00 -5.75
CA ILE A 198 -6.70 -1.87 -4.99
C ILE A 198 -6.95 -0.54 -5.73
N PHE A 199 -6.79 -0.50 -7.06
CA PHE A 199 -7.10 0.70 -7.86
C PHE A 199 -8.59 1.05 -7.81
N ILE A 200 -9.48 0.07 -7.96
CA ILE A 200 -10.93 0.29 -7.85
C ILE A 200 -11.28 0.84 -6.47
N GLN A 201 -10.70 0.28 -5.41
CA GLN A 201 -10.88 0.80 -4.05
C GLN A 201 -10.42 2.24 -3.91
N PHE A 202 -9.23 2.55 -4.43
CA PHE A 202 -8.68 3.90 -4.40
C PHE A 202 -9.63 4.88 -5.08
N VAL A 203 -10.09 4.58 -6.30
CA VAL A 203 -10.98 5.47 -7.06
C VAL A 203 -12.26 5.73 -6.28
N ILE A 204 -12.91 4.69 -5.74
CA ILE A 204 -14.15 4.86 -4.98
C ILE A 204 -13.91 5.62 -3.67
N ALA A 205 -12.86 5.30 -2.92
CA ALA A 205 -12.52 5.98 -1.68
C ALA A 205 -12.17 7.46 -1.91
N PHE A 206 -11.41 7.75 -2.96
CA PHE A 206 -11.04 9.10 -3.36
C PHE A 206 -12.26 9.93 -3.78
N ILE A 207 -13.12 9.39 -4.66
CA ILE A 207 -14.35 10.05 -5.08
C ILE A 207 -15.28 10.27 -3.89
N GLY A 208 -15.45 9.27 -3.02
CA GLY A 208 -16.26 9.39 -1.80
C GLY A 208 -15.77 10.50 -0.87
N ALA A 209 -14.45 10.54 -0.60
CA ALA A 209 -13.84 11.58 0.20
C ALA A 209 -13.95 12.97 -0.46
N LEU A 210 -13.78 13.06 -1.78
CA LEU A 210 -13.91 14.31 -2.54
C LEU A 210 -15.34 14.83 -2.50
N ILE A 211 -16.34 13.97 -2.76
CA ILE A 211 -17.75 14.39 -2.69
C ILE A 211 -18.10 14.80 -1.27
N HIS A 212 -17.65 14.07 -0.25
CA HIS A 212 -17.84 14.48 1.13
C HIS A 212 -17.21 15.84 1.43
N ALA A 213 -15.98 16.08 0.96
CA ALA A 213 -15.32 17.38 1.08
C ALA A 213 -16.14 18.47 0.38
N CYS A 214 -16.54 18.26 -0.86
CA CYS A 214 -17.32 19.19 -1.65
C CYS A 214 -18.64 19.51 -0.96
N VAL A 215 -19.42 18.51 -0.60
CA VAL A 215 -20.72 18.65 0.09
C VAL A 215 -20.52 19.38 1.41
N PHE A 216 -19.62 18.91 2.27
CA PHE A 216 -19.43 19.48 3.61
C PHE A 216 -18.90 20.91 3.58
N VAL A 217 -17.90 21.18 2.74
CA VAL A 217 -17.32 22.53 2.58
C VAL A 217 -18.33 23.46 1.90
N PHE A 218 -18.99 23.03 0.83
CA PHE A 218 -19.98 23.83 0.12
C PHE A 218 -21.15 24.22 1.01
N PHE A 219 -21.77 23.25 1.70
CA PHE A 219 -22.87 23.53 2.62
C PHE A 219 -22.44 24.47 3.76
N ARG A 220 -21.22 24.31 4.27
CA ARG A 220 -20.70 25.20 5.32
C ARG A 220 -20.41 26.62 4.82
N LEU A 221 -19.76 26.75 3.67
CA LEU A 221 -19.42 28.05 3.09
C LEU A 221 -20.68 28.83 2.70
N ILE A 222 -21.68 28.13 2.15
CA ILE A 222 -22.97 28.75 1.84
C ILE A 222 -23.66 29.18 3.11
N ARG A 223 -23.78 28.29 4.10
CA ARG A 223 -24.46 28.63 5.36
C ARG A 223 -23.78 29.76 6.11
N SER A 224 -22.44 29.79 6.16
CA SER A 224 -21.71 30.84 6.86
C SER A 224 -21.79 32.19 6.15
N LYS A 225 -21.73 32.22 4.81
CA LYS A 225 -21.91 33.45 4.04
C LYS A 225 -23.35 33.95 4.11
N PHE A 226 -24.32 33.05 4.05
CA PHE A 226 -25.74 33.40 4.12
C PHE A 226 -26.12 33.98 5.48
N SER A 227 -25.59 33.42 6.58
CA SER A 227 -25.79 34.01 7.92
C SER A 227 -25.15 35.39 8.08
N LEU A 228 -24.07 35.66 7.34
CA LEU A 228 -23.38 36.96 7.38
C LEU A 228 -24.07 37.99 6.48
N LEU A 229 -24.61 37.56 5.33
CA LEU A 229 -25.35 38.38 4.38
C LEU A 229 -26.74 38.78 4.90
N LEU A 230 -27.43 37.92 5.65
CA LEU A 230 -28.74 38.22 6.22
C LEU A 230 -28.69 39.21 7.40
N GLY A 231 -27.49 39.60 7.85
CA GLY A 231 -27.30 40.64 8.85
C GLY A 231 -27.68 40.18 10.27
N PRO A 232 -26.86 40.47 11.30
CA PRO A 232 -27.18 40.17 12.70
C PRO A 232 -28.41 40.92 13.27
N GLY A 233 -29.11 41.71 12.46
CA GLY A 233 -29.99 42.79 12.92
C GLY A 233 -31.48 42.60 12.68
N VAL A 234 -31.93 41.57 11.96
CA VAL A 234 -33.37 41.31 11.83
C VAL A 234 -33.82 40.48 13.03
N HIS A 235 -34.16 41.20 14.10
CA HIS A 235 -34.83 40.65 15.26
C HIS A 235 -36.02 39.78 14.80
N GLU A 236 -35.87 38.49 15.11
CA GLU A 236 -36.87 37.42 15.16
C GLU A 236 -38.25 37.93 15.62
N SER A 237 -38.98 38.54 14.70
CA SER A 237 -40.35 39.02 14.91
C SER A 237 -41.27 38.17 14.02
N ASP A 238 -41.49 36.95 14.50
CA ASP A 238 -42.76 36.20 14.47
C ASP A 238 -43.48 35.88 13.14
N THR A 239 -42.92 36.13 11.95
CA THR A 239 -43.70 35.97 10.71
C THR A 239 -43.12 34.98 9.72
N GLY A 240 -43.45 33.69 9.93
CA GLY A 240 -43.81 32.71 8.89
C GLY A 240 -42.79 32.25 7.84
N LEU A 241 -41.65 32.93 7.68
CA LEU A 241 -40.70 32.73 6.57
C LEU A 241 -39.70 31.57 6.78
N ALA A 242 -39.63 30.99 7.98
CA ALA A 242 -38.81 29.80 8.24
C ALA A 242 -39.37 28.51 7.56
N ARG A 243 -40.55 28.56 6.94
CA ARG A 243 -41.21 27.40 6.34
C ARG A 243 -40.78 27.13 4.89
N ASP A 244 -40.23 28.12 4.19
CA ASP A 244 -39.78 27.97 2.80
C ASP A 244 -38.30 27.57 2.68
N GLU A 245 -37.54 27.54 3.79
CA GLU A 245 -36.16 27.00 3.82
C GLU A 245 -36.10 25.45 3.70
N GLU A 246 -37.25 24.78 3.82
CA GLU A 246 -37.37 23.32 3.65
C GLU A 246 -37.40 22.88 2.16
N GLU A 247 -37.53 23.81 1.21
CA GLU A 247 -37.43 23.54 -0.23
C GLU A 247 -35.98 23.58 -0.76
N ALA A 248 -34.98 23.42 0.12
CA ALA A 248 -33.62 23.15 -0.31
C ALA A 248 -33.61 21.93 -1.27
N HIS A 249 -33.13 22.19 -2.48
CA HIS A 249 -33.31 21.41 -3.70
C HIS A 249 -33.21 19.86 -3.50
N PRO A 250 -34.29 19.09 -3.75
CA PRO A 250 -34.43 17.67 -3.37
C PRO A 250 -33.40 16.73 -4.02
N TRP A 251 -32.87 17.08 -5.19
CA TRP A 251 -31.87 16.25 -5.88
C TRP A 251 -30.56 16.10 -5.10
N SER A 252 -30.17 17.12 -4.32
CA SER A 252 -28.93 17.09 -3.55
C SER A 252 -29.00 16.10 -2.37
N THR A 253 -30.17 15.94 -1.76
CA THR A 253 -30.36 15.03 -0.64
C THR A 253 -30.45 13.58 -1.10
N GLU A 254 -31.10 13.31 -2.25
CA GLU A 254 -31.16 11.97 -2.85
C GLU A 254 -29.79 11.44 -3.27
N LEU A 255 -28.97 12.28 -3.93
CA LEU A 255 -27.63 11.89 -4.35
C LEU A 255 -26.71 11.61 -3.17
N VAL A 256 -26.75 12.45 -2.13
CA VAL A 256 -25.97 12.24 -0.90
C VAL A 256 -26.41 10.97 -0.19
N GLN A 257 -27.72 10.70 -0.09
CA GLN A 257 -28.23 9.47 0.51
C GLN A 257 -27.80 8.21 -0.27
N SER A 258 -27.86 8.27 -1.61
CA SER A 258 -27.43 7.18 -2.49
C SER A 258 -25.92 6.93 -2.37
N LEU A 259 -25.13 8.02 -2.28
CA LEU A 259 -23.69 7.91 -2.07
C LEU A 259 -23.36 7.30 -0.71
N VAL A 260 -24.01 7.73 0.36
CA VAL A 260 -23.78 7.16 1.72
C VAL A 260 -24.17 5.68 1.75
N ALA A 261 -25.28 5.33 1.12
CA ALA A 261 -25.74 3.96 0.95
C ALA A 261 -24.68 3.10 0.23
N MET A 262 -24.13 3.60 -0.88
CA MET A 262 -23.07 2.94 -1.62
C MET A 262 -21.78 2.85 -0.81
N LEU A 263 -21.36 3.91 -0.11
CA LEU A 263 -20.13 3.91 0.67
C LEU A 263 -20.18 2.93 1.85
N ASP A 264 -21.35 2.72 2.48
CA ASP A 264 -21.51 1.70 3.52
C ASP A 264 -21.39 0.28 2.96
N GLU A 265 -21.97 0.01 1.79
CA GLU A 265 -21.82 -1.28 1.12
C GLU A 265 -20.38 -1.51 0.65
N PHE A 266 -19.80 -0.50 0.01
CA PHE A 266 -18.40 -0.48 -0.42
C PHE A 266 -17.47 -0.74 0.76
N GLN A 267 -17.67 -0.10 1.91
CA GLN A 267 -16.85 -0.32 3.10
C GLN A 267 -16.89 -1.79 3.55
N ARG A 268 -18.06 -2.44 3.52
CA ARG A 268 -18.18 -3.86 3.87
C ARG A 268 -17.43 -4.74 2.88
N THR A 269 -17.65 -4.52 1.58
CA THR A 269 -16.96 -5.25 0.51
C THR A 269 -15.44 -5.06 0.60
N GLN A 270 -15.00 -3.83 0.85
CA GLN A 270 -13.60 -3.47 1.03
C GLN A 270 -12.98 -4.15 2.24
N CYS A 271 -13.67 -4.16 3.38
CA CYS A 271 -13.19 -4.85 4.56
C CYS A 271 -13.05 -6.35 4.32
N CYS A 272 -14.05 -6.99 3.71
CA CYS A 272 -13.99 -8.41 3.36
C CYS A 272 -12.82 -8.71 2.42
N PHE A 273 -12.65 -7.92 1.35
CA PHE A 273 -11.52 -8.06 0.44
C PHE A 273 -10.19 -7.90 1.17
N ALA A 274 -10.02 -6.82 1.95
CA ALA A 274 -8.78 -6.55 2.66
C ALA A 274 -8.45 -7.67 3.64
N ILE A 275 -9.42 -8.18 4.41
CA ILE A 275 -9.24 -9.34 5.28
C ILE A 275 -8.71 -10.53 4.47
N THR A 276 -9.33 -10.88 3.34
CA THR A 276 -8.91 -12.03 2.53
C THR A 276 -7.46 -11.90 2.06
N VAL A 277 -7.09 -10.76 1.45
CA VAL A 277 -5.73 -10.58 0.91
C VAL A 277 -4.69 -10.44 2.03
N VAL A 278 -5.03 -9.79 3.15
CA VAL A 278 -4.14 -9.66 4.31
C VAL A 278 -3.91 -11.01 4.99
N VAL A 279 -4.94 -11.85 5.15
CA VAL A 279 -4.79 -13.21 5.68
C VAL A 279 -3.92 -14.05 4.76
N ALA A 280 -4.18 -14.04 3.44
CA ALA A 280 -3.36 -14.78 2.47
C ALA A 280 -1.88 -14.32 2.49
N SER A 281 -1.67 -13.01 2.56
CA SER A 281 -0.34 -12.40 2.72
C SER A 281 0.35 -12.86 3.99
N TYR A 282 -0.36 -12.87 5.12
CA TYR A 282 0.18 -13.31 6.40
C TYR A 282 0.53 -14.80 6.42
N MET A 283 -0.34 -15.65 5.87
CA MET A 283 -0.07 -17.07 5.75
C MET A 283 1.17 -17.32 4.89
N THR A 284 1.31 -16.61 3.77
CA THR A 284 2.50 -16.70 2.93
C THR A 284 3.75 -16.25 3.70
N LEU A 285 3.65 -15.13 4.44
CA LEU A 285 4.75 -14.61 5.28
C LEU A 285 5.22 -15.63 6.30
N LYS A 286 4.28 -16.33 6.97
CA LYS A 286 4.63 -17.37 7.94
C LYS A 286 5.13 -18.66 7.30
N ALA A 287 4.57 -19.06 6.16
CA ALA A 287 4.97 -20.27 5.45
C ALA A 287 6.40 -20.16 4.88
N ARG A 288 6.74 -19.01 4.28
CA ARG A 288 8.07 -18.77 3.69
C ARG A 288 9.09 -18.22 4.69
N GLY A 289 8.63 -17.62 5.78
CA GLY A 289 9.47 -17.08 6.84
C GLY A 289 10.57 -16.16 6.30
N ARG A 290 11.83 -16.56 6.51
CA ARG A 290 13.02 -15.82 6.07
C ARG A 290 13.30 -15.88 4.57
N GLN A 291 12.70 -16.83 3.85
CA GLN A 291 12.94 -17.05 2.42
C GLN A 291 12.18 -16.06 1.52
N MET A 292 11.39 -15.13 2.10
CA MET A 292 10.68 -14.13 1.31
C MET A 292 11.62 -13.13 0.66
N THR A 293 11.34 -12.86 -0.62
CA THR A 293 12.01 -11.79 -1.36
C THR A 293 11.60 -10.44 -0.80
N GLN A 294 12.45 -9.41 -0.96
CA GLN A 294 12.05 -8.05 -0.60
C GLN A 294 10.82 -7.57 -1.40
N VAL A 295 10.67 -8.03 -2.64
CA VAL A 295 9.51 -7.69 -3.47
C VAL A 295 8.21 -8.24 -2.87
N ASP A 296 8.23 -9.47 -2.34
CA ASP A 296 7.08 -10.05 -1.60
C ASP A 296 6.81 -9.30 -0.29
N LYS A 297 7.85 -8.85 0.43
CA LYS A 297 7.66 -8.05 1.65
C LYS A 297 7.04 -6.68 1.34
N ASP A 298 7.50 -6.02 0.28
CA ASP A 298 6.95 -4.75 -0.19
C ASP A 298 5.49 -4.93 -0.66
N ALA A 299 5.20 -6.02 -1.37
CA ALA A 299 3.85 -6.45 -1.76
C ALA A 299 2.90 -6.58 -0.55
N ILE A 300 3.30 -7.38 0.43
CA ILE A 300 2.54 -7.60 1.67
C ILE A 300 2.32 -6.29 2.41
N SER A 301 3.33 -5.42 2.43
CA SER A 301 3.23 -4.07 2.95
C SER A 301 2.13 -3.26 2.25
N ILE A 302 2.14 -3.19 0.91
CA ILE A 302 1.14 -2.45 0.12
C ILE A 302 -0.28 -3.00 0.34
N VAL A 303 -0.41 -4.32 0.34
CA VAL A 303 -1.68 -5.01 0.61
C VAL A 303 -2.18 -4.66 2.02
N SER A 304 -1.33 -4.73 3.04
CA SER A 304 -1.72 -4.38 4.41
C SER A 304 -2.18 -2.91 4.53
N MET A 305 -1.57 -2.00 3.76
CA MET A 305 -2.01 -0.60 3.74
C MET A 305 -3.38 -0.39 3.11
N SER A 306 -3.80 -1.25 2.16
CA SER A 306 -5.16 -1.20 1.63
C SER A 306 -6.23 -1.40 2.71
N GLY A 307 -5.92 -2.22 3.72
CA GLY A 307 -6.80 -2.43 4.87
C GLY A 307 -6.71 -1.35 5.95
N ILE A 308 -5.80 -0.38 5.81
CA ILE A 308 -5.60 0.73 6.75
C ILE A 308 -6.07 2.06 6.14
N ILE A 309 -5.48 2.50 5.02
CA ILE A 309 -5.62 3.87 4.53
C ILE A 309 -7.01 4.11 3.92
N PRO A 310 -7.41 3.42 2.84
CA PRO A 310 -8.70 3.71 2.21
C PRO A 310 -9.89 3.25 3.07
N THR A 311 -9.75 2.17 3.86
CA THR A 311 -10.77 1.75 4.84
C THR A 311 -11.00 2.82 5.91
N THR A 312 -9.94 3.46 6.42
CA THR A 312 -10.07 4.59 7.36
C THR A 312 -10.72 5.79 6.67
N ALA A 313 -10.38 6.06 5.41
CA ALA A 313 -10.87 7.23 4.67
C ALA A 313 -12.38 7.15 4.46
N VAL A 314 -12.85 6.00 3.96
CA VAL A 314 -14.28 5.74 3.76
C VAL A 314 -15.01 5.68 5.10
N PHE A 315 -14.45 5.02 6.11
CA PHE A 315 -15.10 4.94 7.42
C PHE A 315 -15.22 6.31 8.09
N ALA A 316 -14.19 7.15 8.03
CA ALA A 316 -14.26 8.52 8.54
C ALA A 316 -15.28 9.37 7.79
N THR A 317 -15.40 9.17 6.47
CA THR A 317 -16.41 9.80 5.63
C THR A 317 -17.82 9.40 6.07
N LEU A 318 -18.06 8.09 6.31
CA LEU A 318 -19.35 7.58 6.79
C LEU A 318 -19.72 8.16 8.16
N LEU A 319 -18.76 8.25 9.08
CA LEU A 319 -18.96 8.87 10.40
C LEU A 319 -19.34 10.35 10.31
N GLY A 320 -18.77 11.08 9.34
CA GLY A 320 -19.07 12.49 9.10
C GLY A 320 -20.52 12.74 8.69
N VAL A 321 -21.12 11.83 7.92
CA VAL A 321 -22.50 11.98 7.39
C VAL A 321 -23.57 11.55 8.39
N LYS A 322 -23.19 10.97 9.54
CA LYS A 322 -24.01 10.82 10.78
C LYS A 322 -25.34 10.05 10.68
N GLN A 323 -25.70 9.48 9.53
CA GLN A 323 -27.09 9.05 9.32
C GLN A 323 -27.43 7.58 9.62
N ARG A 324 -26.48 6.63 9.66
CA ARG A 324 -26.78 5.22 9.99
C ARG A 324 -25.51 4.39 10.10
N ASP A 325 -24.88 4.39 11.27
CA ASP A 325 -23.79 3.45 11.51
C ASP A 325 -24.37 2.08 11.87
N SER A 326 -24.33 1.16 10.90
CA SER A 326 -24.49 -0.25 11.20
C SER A 326 -23.36 -0.69 12.13
N GLN A 327 -23.70 -1.20 13.32
CA GLN A 327 -22.72 -1.77 14.25
C GLN A 327 -21.86 -2.83 13.57
N TYR A 328 -22.43 -3.58 12.62
CA TYR A 328 -21.72 -4.56 11.81
C TYR A 328 -20.57 -3.94 10.99
N THR A 329 -20.85 -2.91 10.18
CA THR A 329 -19.82 -2.23 9.36
C THR A 329 -18.68 -1.70 10.24
N ARG A 330 -19.04 -1.15 11.41
CA ARG A 330 -18.08 -0.60 12.37
C ARG A 330 -17.15 -1.69 12.92
N TRP A 331 -17.69 -2.78 13.45
CA TRP A 331 -16.88 -3.89 13.99
C TRP A 331 -16.02 -4.55 12.91
N LEU A 332 -16.59 -4.73 11.72
CA LEU A 332 -15.87 -5.27 10.57
C LEU A 332 -14.68 -4.38 10.19
N THR A 333 -14.86 -3.05 10.19
CA THR A 333 -13.79 -2.08 9.93
C THR A 333 -12.70 -2.16 11.00
N TYR A 334 -13.06 -2.20 12.28
CA TYR A 334 -12.07 -2.31 13.36
C TYR A 334 -11.26 -3.59 13.27
N PHE A 335 -11.93 -4.72 13.00
CA PHE A 335 -11.26 -6.00 12.82
C PHE A 335 -10.28 -5.96 11.64
N THR A 336 -10.72 -5.46 10.49
CA THR A 336 -9.88 -5.32 9.28
C THR A 336 -8.66 -4.45 9.55
N TRP A 337 -8.86 -3.31 10.23
CA TRP A 337 -7.80 -2.38 10.56
C TRP A 337 -6.77 -3.00 11.51
N ILE A 338 -7.21 -3.65 12.60
CA ILE A 338 -6.31 -4.34 13.53
C ILE A 338 -5.52 -5.44 12.81
N LEU A 339 -6.19 -6.27 12.01
CA LEU A 339 -5.55 -7.36 11.27
C LEU A 339 -4.49 -6.82 10.32
N SER A 340 -4.79 -5.74 9.60
CA SER A 340 -3.87 -5.08 8.69
C SER A 340 -2.64 -4.51 9.40
N LEU A 341 -2.81 -3.95 10.60
CA LEU A 341 -1.71 -3.51 11.45
C LEU A 341 -0.82 -4.66 11.92
N VAL A 342 -1.42 -5.78 12.33
CA VAL A 342 -0.68 -6.97 12.75
C VAL A 342 0.24 -7.46 11.63
N VAL A 343 -0.27 -7.51 10.39
CA VAL A 343 0.55 -7.92 9.23
C VAL A 343 1.58 -6.87 8.86
N ARG A 344 1.20 -5.58 8.84
CA ARG A 344 2.10 -4.46 8.53
C ARG A 344 3.30 -4.41 9.49
N PHE A 345 3.03 -4.60 10.77
CA PHE A 345 4.04 -4.50 11.82
C PHE A 345 4.65 -5.84 12.23
N ASP A 346 4.35 -6.93 11.50
CA ASP A 346 5.02 -8.20 11.76
C ASP A 346 6.54 -8.04 11.55
N PRO A 347 7.38 -8.48 12.50
CA PRO A 347 8.81 -8.35 12.38
C PRO A 347 9.37 -8.95 11.08
N LEU A 348 8.75 -10.01 10.54
CA LEU A 348 9.17 -10.62 9.27
C LEU A 348 8.87 -9.73 8.05
N ALA A 349 7.80 -8.93 8.12
CA ALA A 349 7.46 -7.96 7.08
C ALA A 349 8.36 -6.71 7.17
N ILE A 350 8.70 -6.25 8.39
CA ILE A 350 9.56 -5.08 8.61
C ILE A 350 11.04 -5.40 8.35
N THR A 351 11.50 -6.59 8.74
CA THR A 351 12.93 -6.92 8.65
C THR A 351 13.37 -6.97 7.20
N ARG A 352 14.05 -5.90 6.79
CA ARG A 352 14.69 -5.73 5.47
C ARG A 352 15.98 -6.51 5.31
N THR A 353 16.40 -7.24 6.34
CA THR A 353 17.49 -8.20 6.20
C THR A 353 16.99 -9.30 5.27
N GLU A 354 17.30 -9.16 3.97
CA GLU A 354 17.25 -10.27 3.04
C GLU A 354 18.19 -11.33 3.60
N THR A 355 17.60 -12.31 4.29
CA THR A 355 18.24 -13.61 4.45
C THR A 355 17.91 -14.34 3.15
N THR A 356 18.53 -13.88 2.07
CA THR A 356 18.44 -14.35 0.68
C THR A 356 18.90 -15.80 0.60
N SER A 357 18.24 -16.72 1.29
CA SER A 357 18.70 -18.10 1.48
C SER A 357 18.82 -18.89 0.18
N GLY A 358 18.11 -18.50 -0.89
CA GLY A 358 18.27 -19.08 -2.22
C GLY A 358 19.54 -18.63 -2.96
N TYR A 359 19.88 -17.33 -2.92
CA TYR A 359 21.00 -16.74 -3.68
C TYR A 359 22.29 -16.54 -2.85
N LEU A 360 22.16 -16.42 -1.53
CA LEU A 360 23.28 -16.58 -0.59
C LEU A 360 23.75 -18.04 -0.58
N GLY A 361 22.89 -19.00 -0.95
CA GLY A 361 23.28 -20.38 -1.17
C GLY A 361 24.18 -20.56 -2.39
N SER A 362 23.96 -19.76 -3.45
CA SER A 362 24.78 -19.72 -4.65
C SER A 362 25.92 -18.69 -4.55
N GLN A 363 26.55 -18.57 -3.38
CA GLN A 363 27.76 -17.78 -3.22
C GLN A 363 28.94 -18.56 -3.83
N PRO A 364 29.45 -18.19 -5.02
CA PRO A 364 30.62 -18.86 -5.54
C PRO A 364 31.82 -18.53 -4.64
N ASP A 365 32.64 -19.54 -4.34
CA ASP A 365 33.90 -19.35 -3.60
C ASP A 365 34.79 -18.29 -4.28
N ALA A 366 34.68 -18.15 -5.60
CA ALA A 366 35.36 -17.13 -6.41
C ALA A 366 35.04 -15.69 -5.98
N CYS A 367 33.88 -15.44 -5.36
CA CYS A 367 33.50 -14.14 -4.83
C CYS A 367 33.72 -14.05 -3.31
N GLY A 368 34.55 -14.90 -2.71
CA GLY A 368 34.85 -14.88 -1.26
C GLY A 368 33.60 -14.95 -0.38
N MET A 369 32.60 -15.72 -0.80
CA MET A 369 31.31 -15.86 -0.12
C MET A 369 30.51 -14.56 -0.01
N LYS A 370 30.74 -13.60 -0.90
CA LYS A 370 29.96 -12.36 -1.01
C LYS A 370 29.25 -12.28 -2.36
N PRO A 371 27.91 -12.20 -2.39
CA PRO A 371 27.17 -12.10 -3.64
C PRO A 371 27.42 -10.73 -4.33
N PRO A 372 27.78 -10.70 -5.63
CA PRO A 372 27.90 -9.47 -6.42
C PRO A 372 26.64 -8.59 -6.46
N ILE A 373 25.47 -9.10 -6.04
CA ILE A 373 24.23 -8.34 -5.97
C ILE A 373 24.35 -7.08 -5.08
N TYR A 374 25.29 -7.04 -4.13
CA TYR A 374 25.55 -5.86 -3.32
C TYR A 374 26.02 -4.64 -4.15
N ILE A 375 26.59 -4.87 -5.34
CA ILE A 375 26.97 -3.81 -6.29
C ILE A 375 25.75 -3.05 -6.79
N CYS A 376 24.60 -3.72 -6.89
CA CYS A 376 23.40 -3.17 -7.52
C CYS A 376 22.90 -1.91 -6.82
N GLY A 377 23.40 -1.61 -5.63
CA GLY A 377 23.05 -0.44 -4.86
C GLY A 377 21.57 -0.49 -4.56
N GLN A 378 21.20 -0.79 -3.33
CA GLN A 378 19.87 -0.39 -2.87
C GLN A 378 19.86 1.15 -2.74
N SER A 379 19.94 1.86 -3.87
CA SER A 379 19.44 3.22 -4.00
C SER A 379 17.92 3.11 -4.01
N ARG A 380 17.38 2.57 -2.91
CA ARG A 380 15.99 2.80 -2.59
C ARG A 380 15.95 4.21 -2.01
N PRO A 381 15.13 5.10 -2.57
CA PRO A 381 14.86 6.38 -1.94
C PRO A 381 14.28 6.07 -0.56
N ASN A 382 15.09 6.21 0.49
CA ASN A 382 14.62 6.07 1.88
C ASN A 382 13.49 7.08 2.17
N ASP A 383 13.44 8.15 1.39
CA ASP A 383 12.49 9.25 1.51
C ASP A 383 11.04 8.84 1.19
N GLN A 384 10.84 7.95 0.20
CA GLN A 384 9.50 7.48 -0.18
C GLN A 384 8.87 6.64 0.94
N LEU A 385 9.62 5.65 1.46
CA LEU A 385 9.15 4.84 2.59
C LEU A 385 8.85 5.69 3.83
N ALA A 386 9.62 6.76 4.08
CA ALA A 386 9.39 7.66 5.19
C ALA A 386 8.04 8.37 5.04
N SER A 387 7.72 8.88 3.84
CA SER A 387 6.44 9.55 3.55
C SER A 387 5.24 8.62 3.76
N LEU A 388 5.33 7.38 3.29
CA LEU A 388 4.28 6.38 3.43
C LEU A 388 4.12 5.89 4.87
N THR A 389 5.23 5.77 5.60
CA THR A 389 5.23 5.43 7.02
C THR A 389 4.56 6.54 7.83
N ALA A 390 4.81 7.81 7.50
CA ALA A 390 4.13 8.95 8.12
C ALA A 390 2.63 8.95 7.83
N ALA A 391 2.22 8.71 6.59
CA ALA A 391 0.80 8.61 6.21
C ALA A 391 0.10 7.47 6.97
N THR A 392 0.75 6.29 7.03
CA THR A 392 0.25 5.14 7.81
C THR A 392 0.11 5.48 9.29
N ALA A 393 1.13 6.11 9.88
CA ALA A 393 1.13 6.51 11.29
C ALA A 393 -0.01 7.47 11.62
N LEU A 394 -0.29 8.41 10.74
CA LEU A 394 -1.36 9.36 10.97
C LEU A 394 -2.75 8.74 10.77
N CYS A 395 -2.94 7.84 9.79
CA CYS A 395 -4.15 7.01 9.72
C CYS A 395 -4.34 6.15 10.98
N MET A 396 -3.25 5.66 11.59
CA MET A 396 -3.34 4.95 12.87
C MET A 396 -3.87 5.84 13.99
N ILE A 397 -3.34 7.06 14.11
CA ILE A 397 -3.76 8.03 15.13
C ILE A 397 -5.24 8.37 14.94
N ILE A 398 -5.67 8.64 13.71
CA ILE A 398 -7.07 8.97 13.40
C ILE A 398 -8.02 7.84 13.81
N MET A 399 -7.72 6.60 13.42
CA MET A 399 -8.56 5.46 13.80
C MET A 399 -8.56 5.21 15.32
N ALA A 400 -7.41 5.36 15.97
CA ALA A 400 -7.32 5.23 17.42
C ALA A 400 -8.21 6.27 18.12
N VAL A 401 -8.19 7.54 17.67
CA VAL A 401 -9.07 8.60 18.19
C VAL A 401 -10.54 8.27 17.97
N ILE A 402 -10.91 7.81 16.77
CA ILE A 402 -12.29 7.40 16.45
C ILE A 402 -12.76 6.27 17.39
N ILE A 403 -11.94 5.24 17.58
CA ILE A 403 -12.23 4.11 18.48
C ILE A 403 -12.39 4.60 19.93
N LEU A 404 -11.50 5.46 20.40
CA LEU A 404 -11.57 6.02 21.75
C LEU A 404 -12.84 6.83 21.96
N LEU A 405 -13.16 7.75 21.04
CA LEU A 405 -14.40 8.54 21.09
C LEU A 405 -15.64 7.64 21.13
N HIS A 406 -15.62 6.54 20.37
CA HIS A 406 -16.70 5.55 20.39
C HIS A 406 -16.82 4.82 21.73
N ILE A 407 -15.71 4.38 22.31
CA ILE A 407 -15.68 3.71 23.62
C ILE A 407 -16.19 4.67 24.70
N PHE A 408 -15.70 5.90 24.75
CA PHE A 408 -16.13 6.91 25.72
C PHE A 408 -17.62 7.24 25.58
N GLY A 409 -18.12 7.40 24.35
CA GLY A 409 -19.55 7.62 24.09
C GLY A 409 -20.41 6.45 24.56
N THR A 410 -19.94 5.22 24.36
CA THR A 410 -20.64 4.00 24.79
C THR A 410 -20.63 3.82 26.31
N VAL A 411 -19.50 4.08 26.98
CA VAL A 411 -19.40 4.02 28.44
C VAL A 411 -20.27 5.10 29.08
N ARG A 412 -20.22 6.33 28.55
CA ARG A 412 -21.04 7.45 29.02
C ARG A 412 -22.54 7.15 28.89
N SER A 413 -22.98 6.64 27.74
CA SER A 413 -24.40 6.29 27.54
C SER A 413 -24.86 5.17 28.47
N ARG A 414 -24.01 4.18 28.76
CA ARG A 414 -24.30 3.13 29.74
C ARG A 414 -24.36 3.65 31.17
N ASN A 415 -23.46 4.54 31.56
CA ASN A 415 -23.46 5.14 32.89
C ASN A 415 -24.72 6.00 33.12
N LEU A 416 -25.09 6.82 32.14
CA LEU A 416 -26.34 7.60 32.18
C LEU A 416 -27.58 6.71 32.27
N ARG A 417 -27.57 5.55 31.58
CA ARG A 417 -28.67 4.58 31.68
C ARG A 417 -28.71 3.89 33.06
N ARG A 418 -27.55 3.71 33.72
CA ARG A 418 -27.43 3.07 35.03
C ARG A 418 -27.89 3.97 36.16
N GLU A 419 -27.72 5.28 36.05
CA GLU A 419 -28.13 6.27 37.07
C GLU A 419 -29.65 6.49 37.17
N GLY A 420 -30.47 5.67 36.51
CA GLY A 420 -31.91 5.58 36.78
C GLY A 420 -32.72 6.82 36.45
N HIS A 421 -32.11 7.88 35.88
CA HIS A 421 -32.75 9.13 35.47
C HIS A 421 -33.59 8.98 34.18
N SER A 422 -34.43 7.96 34.16
CA SER A 422 -35.46 7.70 33.13
C SER A 422 -36.60 8.73 33.13
N ARG A 423 -36.57 9.75 34.01
CA ARG A 423 -37.66 10.73 34.18
C ARG A 423 -37.42 12.12 33.59
N PHE A 424 -36.28 12.38 32.96
CA PHE A 424 -36.10 13.65 32.23
C PHE A 424 -36.01 13.42 30.71
N PRO A 425 -37.16 13.34 30.01
CA PRO A 425 -37.20 13.20 28.55
C PRO A 425 -36.69 14.44 27.77
N TYR A 426 -36.20 15.48 28.45
CA TYR A 426 -35.79 16.75 27.81
C TYR A 426 -34.52 17.38 28.38
N ALA A 427 -33.75 16.68 29.22
CA ALA A 427 -32.44 17.18 29.61
C ALA A 427 -31.51 17.09 28.38
N GLY A 428 -31.42 18.20 27.65
CA GLY A 428 -30.64 18.33 26.42
C GLY A 428 -29.25 17.75 26.61
N ASP A 429 -28.88 16.86 25.69
CA ASP A 429 -27.55 16.24 25.65
C ASP A 429 -26.47 17.30 25.90
N PRO A 430 -25.69 17.21 26.99
CA PRO A 430 -24.62 18.18 27.30
C PRO A 430 -23.54 18.24 26.19
N VAL A 431 -23.54 17.27 25.28
CA VAL A 431 -22.68 17.22 24.11
C VAL A 431 -23.07 18.24 23.03
N ARG A 432 -24.28 18.85 23.10
CA ARG A 432 -24.68 19.92 22.18
C ARG A 432 -23.95 21.25 22.38
N HIS A 433 -23.24 21.45 23.50
CA HIS A 433 -22.48 22.67 23.75
C HIS A 433 -21.05 22.64 23.20
N ILE A 434 -20.62 21.59 22.50
CA ILE A 434 -19.41 21.68 21.69
C ILE A 434 -19.76 22.56 20.50
N ASP A 435 -19.14 23.74 20.44
CA ASP A 435 -19.35 24.70 19.38
C ASP A 435 -19.27 24.03 18.00
N PRO A 436 -20.36 24.05 17.20
CA PRO A 436 -20.43 23.35 15.91
C PRO A 436 -19.41 23.88 14.89
N SER A 437 -18.82 25.06 15.14
CA SER A 437 -17.71 25.61 14.38
C SER A 437 -16.44 24.76 14.53
N TYR A 438 -16.01 24.43 15.76
CA TYR A 438 -14.80 23.65 16.04
C TYR A 438 -14.87 22.21 15.51
N LEU A 439 -16.01 21.54 15.72
CA LEU A 439 -16.24 20.18 15.21
C LEU A 439 -16.17 20.11 13.67
N GLY A 440 -16.40 21.25 13.05
CA GLY A 440 -16.40 21.41 11.62
C GLY A 440 -15.06 21.62 10.96
N VAL A 441 -14.27 22.53 11.52
CA VAL A 441 -12.91 22.78 11.03
C VAL A 441 -12.07 21.51 11.17
N SER A 442 -12.22 20.78 12.29
CA SER A 442 -11.56 19.49 12.48
C SER A 442 -12.03 18.43 11.47
N ALA A 443 -13.32 18.37 11.16
CA ALA A 443 -13.84 17.44 10.14
C ALA A 443 -13.30 17.75 8.73
N SER A 444 -13.27 19.02 8.32
CA SER A 444 -12.71 19.42 7.01
C SER A 444 -11.22 19.10 6.90
N LEU A 445 -10.43 19.40 7.94
CA LEU A 445 -9.00 19.08 7.96
C LEU A 445 -8.75 17.57 7.92
N LEU A 446 -9.58 16.78 8.64
CA LEU A 446 -9.50 15.33 8.60
C LEU A 446 -9.74 14.82 7.18
N VAL A 447 -10.74 15.33 6.47
CA VAL A 447 -11.03 14.91 5.08
C VAL A 447 -9.88 15.25 4.14
N ILE A 448 -9.32 16.47 4.21
CA ILE A 448 -8.15 16.87 3.40
C ILE A 448 -6.99 15.92 3.67
N PHE A 449 -6.73 15.62 4.94
CA PHE A 449 -5.67 14.70 5.32
C PHE A 449 -5.91 13.29 4.75
N MET A 450 -7.13 12.77 4.83
CA MET A 450 -7.47 11.47 4.25
C MET A 450 -7.26 11.45 2.73
N ILE A 451 -7.60 12.52 2.02
CA ILE A 451 -7.33 12.66 0.59
C ILE A 451 -5.82 12.59 0.32
N ILE A 452 -5.00 13.32 1.08
CA ILE A 452 -3.54 13.29 0.94
C ILE A 452 -3.01 11.88 1.17
N SER A 453 -3.43 11.19 2.25
CA SER A 453 -2.99 9.81 2.52
C SER A 453 -3.38 8.83 1.42
N VAL A 454 -4.59 8.96 0.87
CA VAL A 454 -5.09 8.13 -0.23
C VAL A 454 -4.27 8.37 -1.50
N VAL A 455 -3.91 9.62 -1.81
CA VAL A 455 -3.05 9.98 -2.95
C VAL A 455 -1.62 9.47 -2.78
N LEU A 456 -1.02 9.64 -1.60
CA LEU A 456 0.32 9.11 -1.31
C LEU A 456 0.35 7.58 -1.46
N TYR A 457 -0.69 6.89 -0.97
CA TYR A 457 -0.83 5.45 -1.16
C TYR A 457 -0.92 5.06 -2.64
N PHE A 458 -1.65 5.82 -3.45
CA PHE A 458 -1.74 5.56 -4.90
C PHE A 458 -0.41 5.73 -5.62
N ILE A 459 0.36 6.76 -5.29
CA ILE A 459 1.69 6.99 -5.87
C ILE A 459 2.58 5.77 -5.61
N GLU A 460 2.57 5.24 -4.39
CA GLU A 460 3.36 4.06 -4.01
C GLU A 460 2.90 2.79 -4.73
N VAL A 461 1.59 2.58 -4.89
CA VAL A 461 1.07 1.46 -5.69
C VAL A 461 1.47 1.61 -7.16
N ALA A 462 1.41 2.82 -7.71
CA ALA A 462 1.78 3.10 -9.09
C ALA A 462 3.29 2.90 -9.33
N GLU A 463 4.15 3.34 -8.42
CA GLU A 463 5.60 3.10 -8.49
C GLU A 463 5.93 1.61 -8.35
N TYR A 464 5.24 0.89 -7.47
CA TYR A 464 5.37 -0.55 -7.36
C TYR A 464 5.03 -1.26 -8.67
N MET A 465 3.98 -0.81 -9.37
CA MET A 465 3.59 -1.30 -10.69
C MET A 465 4.62 -0.99 -11.77
N GLN A 466 5.15 0.24 -11.80
CA GLN A 466 6.14 0.67 -12.79
C GLN A 466 7.47 -0.08 -12.68
N ALA A 467 7.78 -0.62 -11.50
CA ALA A 467 8.98 -1.42 -11.29
C ALA A 467 8.92 -2.84 -11.91
N GLU A 468 7.91 -3.15 -12.73
CA GLU A 468 7.69 -4.46 -13.37
C GLU A 468 7.63 -5.64 -12.38
N ARG A 469 7.25 -5.37 -11.13
CA ARG A 469 7.21 -6.36 -10.02
C ARG A 469 5.95 -7.22 -10.00
N VAL A 470 5.00 -6.91 -10.87
CA VAL A 470 3.63 -7.47 -10.86
C VAL A 470 3.50 -8.56 -11.89
N ASN A 471 2.97 -9.71 -11.47
CA ASN A 471 2.62 -10.76 -12.42
C ASN A 471 1.42 -10.33 -13.26
N MET A 472 1.60 -10.27 -14.57
CA MET A 472 0.54 -9.95 -15.53
C MET A 472 -0.34 -11.17 -15.86
N GLU A 473 0.02 -12.36 -15.38
CA GLU A 473 -0.78 -13.57 -15.54
C GLU A 473 -2.02 -13.55 -14.65
N TRP A 474 -3.18 -13.79 -15.28
CA TRP A 474 -4.47 -13.87 -14.62
C TRP A 474 -4.69 -15.23 -13.97
N SER A 475 -4.84 -15.26 -12.65
CA SER A 475 -5.32 -16.45 -11.93
C SER A 475 -6.83 -16.39 -11.69
N PHE A 476 -7.47 -17.55 -11.44
CA PHE A 476 -8.90 -17.58 -11.09
C PHE A 476 -9.19 -16.71 -9.85
N GLY A 477 -8.33 -16.76 -8.83
CA GLY A 477 -8.46 -15.93 -7.62
C GLY A 477 -8.39 -14.44 -7.92
N GLN A 478 -7.60 -14.02 -8.90
CA GLN A 478 -7.50 -12.63 -9.34
C GLN A 478 -8.75 -12.14 -10.09
N ILE A 479 -9.38 -13.00 -10.90
CA ILE A 479 -10.66 -12.67 -11.54
C ILE A 479 -11.72 -12.48 -10.45
N VAL A 480 -11.81 -13.42 -9.51
CA VAL A 480 -12.73 -13.32 -8.36
C VAL A 480 -12.48 -12.02 -7.58
N ALA A 481 -11.21 -11.72 -7.30
CA ALA A 481 -10.80 -10.49 -6.62
C ALA A 481 -11.31 -9.23 -7.32
N ALA A 482 -11.26 -9.15 -8.65
CA ALA A 482 -11.77 -8.01 -9.42
C ALA A 482 -13.31 -7.98 -9.49
N THR A 483 -13.96 -9.13 -9.60
CA THR A 483 -15.43 -9.22 -9.71
C THR A 483 -16.16 -8.90 -8.41
N ILE A 484 -15.49 -8.89 -7.26
CA ILE A 484 -16.11 -8.55 -5.96
C ILE A 484 -16.69 -7.12 -5.93
N TRP A 485 -16.19 -6.22 -6.79
CA TRP A 485 -16.68 -4.85 -6.88
C TRP A 485 -17.95 -4.70 -7.71
N LEU A 486 -18.23 -5.66 -8.59
CA LEU A 486 -19.34 -5.56 -9.53
C LEU A 486 -20.69 -5.37 -8.83
N PRO A 487 -21.06 -6.12 -7.77
CA PRO A 487 -22.32 -5.91 -7.07
C PRO A 487 -22.46 -4.49 -6.48
N THR A 488 -21.40 -3.97 -5.85
CA THR A 488 -21.41 -2.63 -5.26
C THR A 488 -21.57 -1.55 -6.32
N LEU A 489 -20.90 -1.69 -7.47
CA LEU A 489 -21.06 -0.76 -8.60
C LEU A 489 -22.46 -0.84 -9.22
N LEU A 490 -22.99 -2.04 -9.41
CA LEU A 490 -24.34 -2.23 -9.95
C LEU A 490 -25.41 -1.66 -9.01
N ASN A 491 -25.30 -1.88 -7.70
CA ASN A 491 -26.19 -1.30 -6.70
C ASN A 491 -26.13 0.23 -6.71
N PHE A 492 -24.94 0.81 -6.84
CA PHE A 492 -24.78 2.26 -6.98
C PHE A 492 -25.51 2.81 -8.21
N PHE A 493 -25.28 2.22 -9.40
CA PHE A 493 -25.96 2.67 -10.60
C PHE A 493 -27.47 2.48 -10.51
N ASN A 494 -27.93 1.39 -9.89
CA ASN A 494 -29.35 1.15 -9.64
C ASN A 494 -29.96 2.22 -8.71
N ASP A 495 -29.26 2.57 -7.62
CA ASP A 495 -29.67 3.64 -6.70
C ASP A 495 -29.69 5.01 -7.39
N CYS A 496 -28.73 5.31 -8.26
CA CYS A 496 -28.72 6.55 -9.04
C CYS A 496 -29.87 6.65 -10.05
N ILE A 497 -30.29 5.53 -10.66
CA ILE A 497 -31.33 5.51 -11.70
C ILE A 497 -32.73 5.51 -11.07
N PHE A 498 -32.97 4.66 -10.06
CA PHE A 498 -34.31 4.43 -9.50
C PHE A 498 -34.55 5.13 -8.16
N GLY A 499 -33.50 5.66 -7.54
CA GLY A 499 -33.52 6.17 -6.17
C GLY A 499 -33.28 5.05 -5.14
N PRO A 500 -32.67 5.36 -3.99
CA PRO A 500 -32.17 4.37 -3.04
C PRO A 500 -33.29 3.59 -2.34
N ILE A 501 -34.49 4.18 -2.21
CA ILE A 501 -35.63 3.52 -1.59
C ILE A 501 -36.22 2.48 -2.55
N LYS A 502 -36.50 2.85 -3.80
CA LYS A 502 -37.11 1.96 -4.80
C LYS A 502 -36.19 0.80 -5.16
N SER A 503 -34.90 1.10 -5.31
CA SER A 503 -33.87 0.10 -5.58
C SER A 503 -33.85 -1.00 -4.50
N ARG A 504 -33.89 -0.61 -3.22
CA ARG A 504 -33.85 -1.56 -2.10
C ARG A 504 -35.17 -2.27 -1.86
N THR A 505 -36.31 -1.64 -2.13
CA THR A 505 -37.61 -2.34 -2.08
C THR A 505 -37.72 -3.43 -3.12
N ASN A 506 -37.15 -3.23 -4.32
CA ASN A 506 -37.18 -4.24 -5.38
C ASN A 506 -36.29 -5.46 -5.07
N GLN A 507 -35.36 -5.36 -4.11
CA GLN A 507 -34.53 -6.49 -3.67
C GLN A 507 -35.17 -7.31 -2.55
N LEU A 508 -36.22 -6.79 -1.91
CA LEU A 508 -36.94 -7.53 -0.88
C LEU A 508 -37.92 -8.51 -1.56
N PRO A 509 -38.05 -9.75 -1.07
CA PRO A 509 -39.09 -10.65 -1.55
C PRO A 509 -40.46 -10.00 -1.43
N ASP A 510 -41.37 -10.19 -2.38
CA ASP A 510 -42.73 -9.59 -2.42
C ASP A 510 -43.54 -9.77 -1.12
N SER A 511 -43.16 -10.75 -0.28
CA SER A 511 -43.73 -10.97 1.04
C SER A 511 -43.38 -9.91 2.10
N LEU A 512 -42.38 -9.07 1.85
CA LEU A 512 -41.87 -8.04 2.76
C LEU A 512 -42.06 -6.65 2.14
N GLU A 513 -43.18 -6.03 2.46
CA GLU A 513 -43.48 -4.65 2.07
C GLU A 513 -42.80 -3.68 3.05
N VAL A 514 -41.92 -2.80 2.55
CA VAL A 514 -41.35 -1.73 3.35
C VAL A 514 -42.40 -0.64 3.50
N VAL A 515 -43.19 -0.73 4.57
CA VAL A 515 -44.07 0.36 4.96
C VAL A 515 -43.19 1.47 5.53
N SER A 516 -42.84 2.46 4.70
CA SER A 516 -42.27 3.71 5.18
C SER A 516 -43.37 4.42 5.96
N ALA A 517 -43.45 4.16 7.27
CA ALA A 517 -44.25 4.95 8.19
C ALA A 517 -43.59 6.33 8.29
N PHE A 518 -43.82 7.16 7.27
CA PHE A 518 -43.54 8.57 7.33
C PHE A 518 -44.58 9.15 8.27
N THR A 519 -44.24 9.24 9.56
CA THR A 519 -45.05 9.90 10.59
C THR A 519 -45.05 11.40 10.30
N ARG A 520 -45.67 11.82 9.19
CA ARG A 520 -46.00 13.23 8.95
C ARG A 520 -46.95 13.60 10.08
N GLY A 521 -46.56 14.58 10.87
CA GLY A 521 -47.24 14.95 12.10
C GLY A 521 -48.75 14.92 11.97
N MET A 522 -49.37 13.97 12.66
CA MET A 522 -50.76 14.08 13.08
C MET A 522 -50.77 15.15 14.19
N GLN A 523 -50.65 16.42 13.78
CA GLN A 523 -51.20 17.55 14.53
C GLN A 523 -52.72 17.48 14.32
N SER A 524 -53.35 16.54 15.01
CA SER A 524 -54.74 16.64 15.40
C SER A 524 -54.74 16.35 16.89
N THR A 525 -54.57 17.42 17.64
CA THR A 525 -54.92 17.50 19.05
C THR A 525 -56.35 16.99 19.24
N GLU A 526 -56.51 16.04 20.18
CA GLU A 526 -57.71 15.73 20.99
C GLU A 526 -58.41 14.35 20.91
N THR A 527 -58.13 13.43 19.99
CA THR A 527 -58.91 12.15 19.92
C THR A 527 -58.16 10.85 20.14
N LEU A 528 -56.95 10.87 20.71
CA LEU A 528 -56.14 9.66 20.92
C LEU A 528 -55.76 9.42 22.39
N ARG A 529 -56.76 9.50 23.29
CA ARG A 529 -56.62 9.05 24.68
C ARG A 529 -57.01 7.59 24.94
N ASP A 530 -57.48 6.85 23.93
CA ASP A 530 -57.98 5.47 24.10
C ASP A 530 -57.28 4.40 23.23
N LEU A 531 -56.10 4.66 22.64
CA LEU A 531 -55.30 3.57 22.09
C LEU A 531 -54.24 3.11 23.08
N ASP A 532 -54.59 2.00 23.75
CA ASP A 532 -53.67 1.13 24.47
C ASP A 532 -52.42 0.85 23.64
N ILE A 533 -51.28 1.12 24.28
CA ILE A 533 -49.95 0.90 23.74
C ILE A 533 -49.68 -0.61 23.82
N GLU A 534 -49.96 -1.32 22.73
CA GLU A 534 -49.44 -2.67 22.49
C GLU A 534 -48.50 -2.66 21.28
N THR A 535 -47.20 -2.68 21.57
CA THR A 535 -46.14 -3.35 20.80
C THR A 535 -45.99 -3.06 19.28
N VAL A 536 -44.85 -2.47 18.93
CA VAL A 536 -44.23 -2.58 17.59
C VAL A 536 -43.79 -4.04 17.39
N VAL A 537 -44.69 -4.88 16.90
CA VAL A 537 -44.39 -6.23 16.41
C VAL A 537 -44.16 -6.15 14.91
N ALA A 538 -43.01 -6.66 14.45
CA ALA A 538 -42.82 -7.04 13.06
C ALA A 538 -43.91 -8.05 12.69
N ARG A 539 -44.96 -7.59 11.99
CA ARG A 539 -46.11 -8.40 11.61
C ARG A 539 -45.68 -9.36 10.50
N ARG A 540 -45.17 -10.52 10.90
CA ARG A 540 -45.11 -11.73 10.06
C ARG A 540 -46.54 -11.99 9.60
N ARG A 541 -46.85 -11.77 8.31
CA ARG A 541 -48.13 -12.24 7.73
C ARG A 541 -48.17 -13.76 7.93
N ARG A 542 -48.90 -14.23 8.94
CA ARG A 542 -49.42 -15.60 8.96
C ARG A 542 -50.47 -15.63 7.86
N PHE A 543 -50.10 -16.14 6.70
CA PHE A 543 -51.07 -16.75 5.80
C PHE A 543 -51.70 -17.91 6.56
N SER A 544 -52.94 -17.72 6.99
CA SER A 544 -53.82 -18.82 7.35
C SER A 544 -54.26 -19.44 6.02
N CYS A 545 -53.76 -20.63 5.70
CA CYS A 545 -54.32 -21.44 4.64
C CYS A 545 -55.70 -21.92 5.09
N HIS A 546 -56.74 -21.14 4.80
CA HIS A 546 -58.08 -21.66 4.60
C HIS A 546 -58.40 -21.52 3.10
N SER A 547 -58.03 -22.54 2.34
CA SER A 547 -58.50 -22.71 0.96
C SER A 547 -59.90 -23.30 1.00
N GLU A 548 -60.92 -22.44 0.89
CA GLU A 548 -62.25 -22.85 0.47
C GLU A 548 -62.20 -23.00 -1.06
N VAL A 549 -61.98 -24.23 -1.51
CA VAL A 549 -61.98 -24.60 -2.93
C VAL A 549 -63.43 -24.75 -3.38
N ARG A 550 -63.96 -23.75 -4.09
CA ARG A 550 -65.13 -23.95 -4.97
C ARG A 550 -64.65 -24.65 -6.23
N TYR A 551 -65.09 -25.89 -6.42
CA TYR A 551 -64.99 -26.60 -7.68
C TYR A 551 -66.01 -26.02 -8.66
N LEU A 552 -65.55 -25.61 -9.85
CA LEU A 552 -66.35 -25.54 -11.05
C LEU A 552 -66.24 -26.90 -11.75
N GLU A 553 -67.39 -27.53 -11.97
CA GLU A 553 -67.61 -28.62 -12.92
C GLU A 553 -67.24 -28.16 -14.34
N GLU A 554 -66.42 -28.93 -15.06
CA GLU A 554 -66.84 -29.71 -16.24
C GLU A 554 -65.65 -30.34 -17.02
N SER A 555 -65.95 -31.51 -17.58
CA SER A 555 -65.27 -32.27 -18.65
C SER A 555 -64.06 -33.18 -18.30
N GLU A 556 -64.41 -34.35 -17.77
CA GLU A 556 -64.27 -35.67 -18.44
C GLU A 556 -63.18 -35.84 -19.52
N VAL A 557 -62.03 -36.46 -19.18
CA VAL A 557 -61.26 -37.37 -20.04
C VAL A 557 -60.55 -38.44 -19.19
N ASP A 558 -60.70 -39.70 -19.62
CA ASP A 558 -60.30 -40.97 -19.01
C ASP A 558 -58.81 -41.15 -18.62
N PRO A 559 -58.50 -41.98 -17.58
CA PRO A 559 -57.13 -42.27 -17.15
C PRO A 559 -56.62 -43.63 -17.64
N LYS A 560 -55.38 -43.68 -18.15
CA LYS A 560 -54.55 -44.89 -18.14
C LYS A 560 -53.15 -44.60 -17.59
N THR A 561 -52.95 -45.11 -16.37
CA THR A 561 -51.78 -45.89 -15.91
C THR A 561 -50.39 -45.40 -16.32
N THR A 562 -49.57 -44.95 -15.37
CA THR A 562 -48.25 -45.59 -15.08
C THR A 562 -47.74 -45.15 -13.69
N SER A 563 -47.48 -46.14 -12.85
CA SER A 563 -46.76 -46.04 -11.58
C SER A 563 -45.26 -45.79 -11.82
N VAL A 564 -44.65 -44.81 -11.17
CA VAL A 564 -43.19 -44.76 -10.99
C VAL A 564 -42.87 -44.60 -9.50
N LYS A 565 -42.20 -45.64 -9.00
CA LYS A 565 -41.69 -45.83 -7.64
C LYS A 565 -40.30 -45.20 -7.60
N ILE A 566 -40.08 -44.17 -6.77
CA ILE A 566 -38.73 -43.64 -6.51
C ILE A 566 -38.29 -44.15 -5.14
N THR A 567 -37.39 -45.12 -5.18
CA THR A 567 -36.60 -45.61 -4.05
C THR A 567 -35.46 -44.64 -3.75
N SER A 568 -35.28 -44.30 -2.48
CA SER A 568 -34.13 -43.55 -1.97
C SER A 568 -32.87 -44.43 -1.98
N GLU A 569 -31.77 -43.91 -2.50
CA GLU A 569 -30.45 -44.52 -2.35
C GLU A 569 -29.47 -43.51 -1.74
N LYS A 570 -28.93 -43.88 -0.58
CA LYS A 570 -27.83 -43.23 0.14
C LYS A 570 -26.52 -43.86 -0.33
N SER A 571 -25.52 -43.03 -0.63
CA SER A 571 -24.08 -43.38 -0.54
C SER A 571 -23.29 -42.06 -0.55
N SER A 572 -22.69 -41.59 0.54
CA SER A 572 -21.35 -41.95 1.05
C SER A 572 -20.27 -42.08 -0.04
N ILE A 573 -19.49 -41.03 -0.26
CA ILE A 573 -18.12 -41.15 -0.80
C ILE A 573 -17.18 -40.30 0.05
N ILE A 574 -16.17 -41.00 0.55
CA ILE A 574 -15.05 -40.61 1.40
C ILE A 574 -13.87 -40.19 0.52
N SER A 575 -13.05 -39.26 1.01
CA SER A 575 -11.61 -39.09 0.75
C SER A 575 -11.14 -38.94 -0.70
N THR A 576 -10.41 -37.86 -0.98
CA THR A 576 -8.97 -37.87 -1.35
C THR A 576 -8.65 -36.51 -1.96
N TYR A 577 -7.94 -35.64 -1.23
CA TYR A 577 -7.07 -34.62 -1.84
C TYR A 577 -5.95 -34.30 -0.84
N SER A 578 -4.90 -35.10 -0.93
CA SER A 578 -3.53 -34.79 -0.55
C SER A 578 -2.75 -34.68 -1.86
N SER A 579 -1.84 -33.72 -1.97
CA SER A 579 -1.03 -33.32 -3.14
C SER A 579 -1.63 -32.19 -3.98
N ILE A 580 -1.50 -30.94 -3.50
CA ILE A 580 -0.90 -29.79 -4.23
C ILE A 580 -0.18 -28.93 -3.18
#